data_AF-A0A1V3NVV4-F1
#
_entry.id   AF-A0A1V3NVV4-F1
#
_cell.length_a   1.000
_cell.length_b   1.000
_cell.length_c   1.000
_cell.angle_alpha   90.00
_cell.angle_beta   90.00
_cell.angle_gamma   90.00
#
_symmetry.space_group_name_H-M   'P 1'
#
loop_
_entity.id
_entity.type
_entity.pdbx_description
1 polymer ?
#
loop_
_entity_poly.entity_id
_entity_poly.type
_entity_poly.pdbx_seq_one_letter_code
_entity_poly.pdbx_strand_id
1 'polypeptide(L)'
;MITKLFRFAQGIALALLPGGPRRCVLCGRRAWKFLPYCGGSKNQPPLMRELHVVGSDLDRFACPHCRGHDRERHMLMFLQSSGLLETMRGKAILHFAPERNLSHWIAAAEPSTYVRCDLEPTSPAVRRIDMMAIDAEPGSFDFLIANHVLEHVADDRRALQEVYRVLKPGGHAILQTPFARKLHATWEDQGIADDKARLQAYGQADHVRLYGSDIFKRFAASGLEPLAYLHSELLPDTDADTHGINQDEPFFLFRKKL
;
A
#
# COMPACT_ATOMS: atom_id res chain seq x y z
N MET A 1 -29.38 -19.20 3.61
CA MET A 1 -28.78 -18.35 2.56
C MET A 1 -29.43 -16.96 2.47
N ILE A 2 -30.77 -16.87 2.45
CA ILE A 2 -31.53 -15.60 2.34
C ILE A 2 -31.20 -14.58 3.44
N THR A 3 -31.00 -15.02 4.69
CA THR A 3 -30.67 -14.16 5.84
C THR A 3 -29.27 -13.55 5.82
N LYS A 4 -28.27 -14.21 5.21
CA LYS A 4 -26.91 -13.65 5.02
C LYS A 4 -26.91 -12.59 3.91
N LEU A 5 -27.65 -12.83 2.82
CA LEU A 5 -27.80 -11.88 1.72
C LEU A 5 -28.52 -10.60 2.18
N PHE A 6 -29.57 -10.75 2.99
CA PHE A 6 -30.32 -9.62 3.57
C PHE A 6 -29.48 -8.77 4.52
N ARG A 7 -28.67 -9.39 5.40
CA ARG A 7 -27.76 -8.67 6.31
C ARG A 7 -26.62 -7.94 5.58
N PHE A 8 -26.12 -8.52 4.49
CA PHE A 8 -25.10 -7.89 3.65
C PHE A 8 -25.67 -6.67 2.90
N ALA A 9 -26.87 -6.80 2.32
CA ALA A 9 -27.57 -5.71 1.65
C ALA A 9 -27.98 -4.57 2.61
N GLN A 10 -28.51 -4.88 3.80
CA GLN A 10 -28.79 -3.90 4.86
C GLN A 10 -27.52 -3.18 5.32
N GLY A 11 -26.40 -3.90 5.39
CA GLY A 11 -25.11 -3.33 5.75
C GLY A 11 -24.61 -2.28 4.74
N ILE A 12 -24.78 -2.52 3.44
CA ILE A 12 -24.38 -1.58 2.40
C ILE A 12 -25.34 -0.38 2.35
N ALA A 13 -26.64 -0.61 2.50
CA ALA A 13 -27.65 0.45 2.50
C ALA A 13 -27.42 1.48 3.62
N LEU A 14 -27.09 1.02 4.85
CA LEU A 14 -26.76 1.91 5.97
C LEU A 14 -25.45 2.69 5.74
N ALA A 15 -24.46 2.08 5.08
CA ALA A 15 -23.18 2.73 4.79
C ALA A 15 -23.30 3.88 3.77
N LEU A 16 -24.35 3.84 2.93
CA LEU A 16 -24.62 4.84 1.89
C LEU A 16 -25.52 5.99 2.38
N LEU A 17 -26.10 5.88 3.58
CA LEU A 17 -26.86 6.99 4.17
C LEU A 17 -25.94 8.20 4.43
N PRO A 18 -26.45 9.42 4.21
CA PRO A 18 -25.69 10.63 4.50
C PRO A 18 -25.33 10.74 5.99
N GLY A 19 -24.16 11.31 6.28
CA GLY A 19 -23.66 11.54 7.64
C GLY A 19 -22.86 10.37 8.21
N GLY A 20 -22.88 10.23 9.54
CA GLY A 20 -22.12 9.23 10.29
C GLY A 20 -20.76 9.72 10.81
N PRO A 21 -20.13 8.94 11.70
CA PRO A 21 -18.88 9.33 12.36
C PRO A 21 -17.64 9.11 11.49
N ARG A 22 -17.73 8.32 10.41
CA ARG A 22 -16.58 8.05 9.53
C ARG A 22 -16.39 9.16 8.52
N ARG A 23 -15.14 9.46 8.18
CA ARG A 23 -14.78 10.47 7.17
C ARG A 23 -13.70 9.94 6.23
N CYS A 24 -14.02 9.87 4.95
CA CYS A 24 -13.05 9.48 3.93
C CYS A 24 -12.24 10.70 3.48
N VAL A 25 -10.91 10.67 3.69
CA VAL A 25 -10.00 11.75 3.24
C VAL A 25 -9.89 11.85 1.72
N LEU A 26 -10.11 10.75 0.99
CA LEU A 26 -9.99 10.72 -0.47
C LEU A 26 -11.12 11.50 -1.17
N CYS A 27 -12.35 11.42 -0.68
CA CYS A 27 -13.53 12.04 -1.31
C CYS A 27 -14.26 13.06 -0.44
N GLY A 28 -13.81 13.29 0.79
CA GLY A 28 -14.38 14.23 1.75
C GLY A 28 -15.72 13.83 2.37
N ARG A 29 -16.38 12.77 1.87
CA ARG A 29 -17.72 12.36 2.33
C ARG A 29 -17.67 11.65 3.69
N ARG A 30 -18.76 11.82 4.45
CA ARG A 30 -19.02 11.05 5.67
C ARG A 30 -19.75 9.75 5.38
N ALA A 31 -19.54 8.75 6.24
CA ALA A 31 -20.28 7.50 6.21
C ALA A 31 -20.54 6.98 7.63
N TRP A 32 -21.56 6.13 7.77
CA TRP A 32 -21.79 5.41 9.03
C TRP A 32 -20.76 4.31 9.29
N LYS A 33 -20.22 3.72 8.23
CA LYS A 33 -19.15 2.72 8.29
C LYS A 33 -18.38 2.61 6.99
N PHE A 34 -17.15 2.12 7.08
CA PHE A 34 -16.42 1.56 5.95
C PHE A 34 -16.87 0.11 5.70
N LEU A 35 -16.65 -0.38 4.48
CA LEU A 35 -17.02 -1.73 4.07
C LEU A 35 -15.84 -2.69 4.31
N PRO A 36 -16.06 -3.89 4.87
CA PRO A 36 -14.99 -4.85 5.12
C PRO A 36 -14.52 -5.53 3.83
N TYR A 37 -13.25 -5.91 3.77
CA TYR A 37 -12.69 -6.75 2.72
C TYR A 37 -12.97 -8.22 3.00
N CYS A 38 -13.55 -8.94 2.04
CA CYS A 38 -13.75 -10.39 2.09
C CYS A 38 -14.32 -10.92 3.41
N GLY A 39 -15.21 -10.16 4.07
CA GLY A 39 -15.83 -10.55 5.34
C GLY A 39 -15.07 -10.14 6.61
N GLY A 40 -13.95 -9.43 6.50
CA GLY A 40 -13.21 -8.82 7.60
C GLY A 40 -12.08 -9.68 8.14
N SER A 41 -11.47 -9.21 9.23
CA SER A 41 -10.33 -9.86 9.91
C SER A 41 -10.62 -11.30 10.34
N LYS A 42 -11.89 -11.64 10.58
CA LYS A 42 -12.34 -13.01 10.92
C LYS A 42 -12.07 -14.06 9.83
N ASN A 43 -11.86 -13.65 8.59
CA ASN A 43 -11.56 -14.55 7.46
C ASN A 43 -10.06 -14.63 7.15
N GLN A 44 -9.23 -13.87 7.86
CA GLN A 44 -7.78 -13.96 7.75
C GLN A 44 -7.28 -15.31 8.32
N PRO A 45 -6.28 -15.96 7.71
CA PRO A 45 -5.66 -17.16 8.27
C PRO A 45 -5.21 -16.95 9.73
N PRO A 46 -5.41 -17.91 10.65
CA PRO A 46 -5.05 -17.76 12.06
C PRO A 46 -3.59 -17.35 12.28
N LEU A 47 -2.67 -17.89 11.48
CA LEU A 47 -1.25 -17.56 11.56
C LEU A 47 -0.98 -16.06 11.40
N MET A 48 -1.67 -15.37 10.49
CA MET A 48 -1.46 -13.93 10.28
C MET A 48 -1.86 -13.11 11.51
N ARG A 49 -2.89 -13.56 12.24
CA ARG A 49 -3.30 -12.93 13.50
C ARG A 49 -2.27 -13.15 14.58
N GLU A 50 -1.79 -14.39 14.73
CA GLU A 50 -0.77 -14.73 15.74
C GLU A 50 0.57 -14.05 15.49
N LEU A 51 0.93 -13.83 14.22
CA LEU A 51 2.13 -13.12 13.80
C LEU A 51 1.99 -11.59 13.81
N HIS A 52 0.79 -11.08 14.13
CA HIS A 52 0.48 -9.65 14.14
C HIS A 52 0.85 -9.00 12.79
N VAL A 53 0.29 -9.53 11.70
CA VAL A 53 0.47 -8.95 10.37
C VAL A 53 -0.18 -7.58 10.31
N VAL A 54 0.63 -6.59 9.98
CA VAL A 54 0.26 -5.21 9.74
C VAL A 54 0.14 -4.99 8.24
N GLY A 55 -0.88 -4.24 7.83
CA GLY A 55 -1.25 -3.97 6.45
C GLY A 55 -2.67 -3.40 6.43
N SER A 56 -3.52 -3.86 5.50
CA SER A 56 -4.89 -3.35 5.38
C SER A 56 -5.74 -3.55 6.65
N ASP A 57 -6.53 -2.55 7.06
CA ASP A 57 -7.68 -2.73 7.96
C ASP A 57 -8.80 -3.47 7.19
N LEU A 58 -8.84 -4.79 7.37
CA LEU A 58 -9.80 -5.67 6.70
C LEU A 58 -11.26 -5.40 7.12
N ASP A 59 -11.50 -4.82 8.29
CA ASP A 59 -12.84 -4.54 8.79
C ASP A 59 -13.36 -3.16 8.32
N ARG A 60 -12.45 -2.22 8.05
CA ARG A 60 -12.74 -0.87 7.56
C ARG A 60 -12.06 -0.56 6.23
N PHE A 61 -12.06 -1.52 5.32
CA PHE A 61 -11.30 -1.46 4.08
C PHE A 61 -11.77 -0.38 3.09
N ALA A 62 -12.97 -0.51 2.51
CA ALA A 62 -13.40 0.33 1.38
C ALA A 62 -14.38 1.44 1.78
N CYS A 63 -14.19 2.63 1.21
CA CYS A 63 -15.20 3.70 1.28
C CYS A 63 -16.47 3.31 0.50
N PRO A 64 -17.68 3.43 1.08
CA PRO A 64 -18.92 3.11 0.36
C PRO A 64 -19.20 4.07 -0.81
N HIS A 65 -18.63 5.27 -0.80
CA HIS A 65 -18.86 6.31 -1.81
C HIS A 65 -17.84 6.27 -2.94
N CYS A 66 -16.54 6.40 -2.63
CA CYS A 66 -15.48 6.48 -3.64
C CYS A 66 -14.72 5.17 -3.83
N ARG A 67 -15.06 4.10 -3.09
CA ARG A 67 -14.39 2.79 -3.14
C ARG A 67 -12.90 2.77 -2.80
N GLY A 68 -12.28 3.91 -2.51
CA GLY A 68 -10.87 3.95 -2.08
C GLY A 68 -10.64 3.09 -0.85
N HIS A 69 -9.49 2.44 -0.81
CA HIS A 69 -9.10 1.53 0.28
C HIS A 69 -8.52 2.29 1.47
N ASP A 70 -8.39 1.60 2.60
CA ASP A 70 -7.81 2.12 3.84
C ASP A 70 -6.35 2.52 3.63
N ARG A 71 -5.59 1.72 2.88
CA ARG A 71 -4.21 2.01 2.50
C ARG A 71 -4.07 3.25 1.64
N GLU A 72 -4.97 3.46 0.67
CA GLU A 72 -4.98 4.70 -0.13
C GLU A 72 -5.30 5.92 0.74
N ARG A 73 -6.24 5.79 1.70
CA ARG A 73 -6.54 6.87 2.65
C ARG A 73 -5.32 7.19 3.50
N HIS A 74 -4.68 6.16 4.06
CA HIS A 74 -3.51 6.29 4.92
C HIS A 74 -2.33 6.93 4.16
N MET A 75 -2.08 6.47 2.94
CA MET A 75 -1.03 6.99 2.06
C MET A 75 -1.23 8.47 1.75
N LEU A 76 -2.45 8.90 1.41
CA LEU A 76 -2.71 10.32 1.18
C LEU A 76 -2.40 11.15 2.44
N MET A 77 -2.77 10.66 3.63
CA MET A 77 -2.51 11.35 4.89
C MET A 77 -1.01 11.43 5.19
N PHE A 78 -0.25 10.36 4.93
CA PHE A 78 1.21 10.39 5.05
C PHE A 78 1.85 11.39 4.08
N LEU A 79 1.43 11.38 2.81
CA LEU A 79 1.97 12.30 1.80
C LEU A 79 1.66 13.77 2.11
N GLN A 80 0.49 14.05 2.66
CA GLN A 80 0.09 15.40 3.07
C GLN A 80 0.84 15.83 4.33
N SER A 81 0.87 15.00 5.38
CA SER A 81 1.50 15.36 6.65
C SER A 81 3.02 15.49 6.55
N SER A 82 3.66 14.64 5.73
CA SER A 82 5.10 14.71 5.47
C SER A 82 5.50 15.87 4.54
N GLY A 83 4.54 16.56 3.91
CA GLY A 83 4.79 17.57 2.88
C GLY A 83 5.26 17.02 1.53
N LEU A 84 5.47 15.71 1.40
CA LEU A 84 5.97 15.10 0.16
C LEU A 84 5.06 15.36 -1.04
N LEU A 85 3.74 15.40 -0.84
CA LEU A 85 2.79 15.66 -1.94
C LEU A 85 3.07 17.01 -2.63
N GLU A 86 3.44 18.04 -1.88
CA GLU A 86 3.75 19.36 -2.45
C GLU A 86 5.07 19.36 -3.22
N THR A 87 6.04 18.57 -2.75
CA THR A 87 7.36 18.44 -3.39
C THR A 87 7.33 17.68 -4.72
N MET A 88 6.22 17.01 -5.05
CA MET A 88 6.05 16.28 -6.31
C MET A 88 5.88 17.20 -7.53
N ARG A 89 5.58 18.48 -7.32
CA ARG A 89 5.44 19.48 -8.39
C ARG A 89 6.71 19.57 -9.24
N GLY A 90 6.56 19.42 -10.56
CA GLY A 90 7.68 19.46 -11.49
C GLY A 90 8.66 18.29 -11.39
N LYS A 91 8.33 17.22 -10.64
CA LYS A 91 9.19 16.03 -10.46
C LYS A 91 8.83 14.89 -11.40
N ALA A 92 9.78 13.98 -11.62
CA ALA A 92 9.55 12.74 -12.35
C ALA A 92 9.16 11.62 -11.38
N ILE A 93 8.00 10.99 -11.62
CA ILE A 93 7.39 9.99 -10.74
C ILE A 93 7.13 8.69 -11.50
N LEU A 94 7.58 7.57 -10.95
CA LEU A 94 7.24 6.22 -11.38
C LEU A 94 6.30 5.59 -10.33
N HIS A 95 5.14 5.09 -10.74
CA HIS A 95 4.14 4.53 -9.84
C HIS A 95 3.65 3.17 -10.34
N PHE A 96 4.03 2.13 -9.60
CA PHE A 96 3.61 0.74 -9.81
C PHE A 96 2.25 0.45 -9.19
N ALA A 97 1.45 -0.36 -9.86
CA ALA A 97 0.09 -0.75 -9.43
C ALA A 97 -0.76 0.47 -9.01
N PRO A 98 -0.87 1.50 -9.87
CA PRO A 98 -1.30 2.83 -9.48
C PRO A 98 -2.73 2.83 -8.95
N GLU A 99 -2.90 3.12 -7.66
CA GLU A 99 -4.23 3.17 -7.07
C GLU A 99 -4.99 4.38 -7.62
N ARG A 100 -6.29 4.20 -7.87
CA ARG A 100 -7.10 5.16 -8.62
C ARG A 100 -7.16 6.53 -7.94
N ASN A 101 -7.41 6.58 -6.63
CA ASN A 101 -7.58 7.85 -5.95
C ASN A 101 -6.22 8.50 -5.70
N LEU A 102 -5.20 7.71 -5.32
CA LEU A 102 -3.84 8.23 -5.14
C LEU A 102 -3.29 8.85 -6.43
N SER A 103 -3.52 8.20 -7.57
CA SER A 103 -3.15 8.73 -8.89
C SER A 103 -3.79 10.08 -9.22
N HIS A 104 -5.02 10.32 -8.77
CA HIS A 104 -5.68 11.61 -8.95
C HIS A 104 -4.96 12.72 -8.19
N TRP A 105 -4.60 12.47 -6.92
CA TRP A 105 -3.87 13.43 -6.09
C TRP A 105 -2.44 13.69 -6.59
N ILE A 106 -1.73 12.64 -7.03
CA ILE A 106 -0.38 12.79 -7.61
C ILE A 106 -0.45 13.60 -8.91
N ALA A 107 -1.42 13.34 -9.79
CA ALA A 107 -1.57 14.11 -11.02
C ALA A 107 -1.91 15.59 -10.73
N ALA A 108 -2.73 15.85 -9.72
CA ALA A 108 -3.07 17.20 -9.28
C ALA A 108 -1.90 17.98 -8.67
N ALA A 109 -0.83 17.29 -8.23
CA ALA A 109 0.41 17.92 -7.79
C ALA A 109 1.26 18.46 -8.96
N GLU A 110 0.87 18.18 -10.21
CA GLU A 110 1.53 18.64 -11.44
C GLU A 110 3.02 18.21 -11.54
N PRO A 111 3.31 16.89 -11.50
CA PRO A 111 4.65 16.38 -11.80
C PRO A 111 5.05 16.70 -13.24
N SER A 112 6.36 16.84 -13.50
CA SER A 112 6.88 17.02 -14.86
C SER A 112 6.75 15.76 -15.70
N THR A 113 6.77 14.59 -15.06
CA THR A 113 6.53 13.29 -15.69
C THR A 113 5.86 12.37 -14.69
N TYR A 114 4.77 11.71 -15.09
CA TYR A 114 4.08 10.72 -14.26
C TYR A 114 3.87 9.41 -15.02
N VAL A 115 4.76 8.46 -14.78
CA VAL A 115 4.70 7.12 -15.37
C VAL A 115 3.91 6.22 -14.43
N ARG A 116 2.76 5.75 -14.91
CA ARG A 116 1.94 4.73 -14.28
C ARG A 116 2.27 3.39 -14.91
N CYS A 117 2.59 2.37 -14.12
CA CYS A 117 2.97 1.08 -14.64
C CYS A 117 2.47 -0.09 -13.79
N ASP A 118 2.42 -1.27 -14.39
CA ASP A 118 2.03 -2.52 -13.76
C ASP A 118 2.67 -3.69 -14.54
N LEU A 119 2.81 -4.86 -13.93
CA LEU A 119 3.24 -6.07 -14.62
C LEU A 119 2.13 -6.55 -15.59
N GLU A 120 0.87 -6.40 -15.18
CA GLU A 120 -0.32 -6.82 -15.90
C GLU A 120 -1.32 -5.66 -16.03
N PRO A 121 -1.01 -4.64 -16.87
CA PRO A 121 -1.84 -3.45 -16.97
C PRO A 121 -3.25 -3.77 -17.47
N THR A 122 -4.25 -3.21 -16.79
CA THR A 122 -5.69 -3.36 -17.13
C THR A 122 -6.23 -2.19 -17.96
N SER A 123 -5.40 -1.19 -18.27
CA SER A 123 -5.77 0.02 -19.00
C SER A 123 -4.60 0.49 -19.86
N PRO A 124 -4.85 1.05 -21.07
CA PRO A 124 -3.81 1.58 -21.93
C PRO A 124 -3.06 2.78 -21.32
N ALA A 125 -3.61 3.41 -20.29
CA ALA A 125 -2.96 4.50 -19.57
C ALA A 125 -1.86 4.03 -18.58
N VAL A 126 -1.69 2.72 -18.43
CA VAL A 126 -0.72 2.07 -17.54
C VAL A 126 0.26 1.26 -18.40
N ARG A 127 1.55 1.57 -18.31
CA ARG A 127 2.60 0.87 -19.06
C ARG A 127 2.85 -0.51 -18.45
N ARG A 128 3.11 -1.51 -19.30
CA ARG A 128 3.62 -2.81 -18.84
C ARG A 128 5.09 -2.65 -18.45
N ILE A 129 5.42 -2.82 -17.16
CA ILE A 129 6.80 -2.78 -16.64
C ILE A 129 6.94 -3.83 -15.55
N ASP A 130 7.94 -4.69 -15.65
CA ASP A 130 8.36 -5.58 -14.57
C ASP A 130 9.31 -4.81 -13.63
N MET A 131 9.01 -4.82 -12.32
CA MET A 131 9.86 -4.14 -11.33
C MET A 131 11.26 -4.76 -11.23
N MET A 132 11.44 -6.03 -11.61
CA MET A 132 12.75 -6.69 -11.63
C MET A 132 13.62 -6.27 -12.84
N ALA A 133 13.01 -5.56 -13.81
CA ALA A 133 13.66 -5.09 -15.03
C ALA A 133 12.96 -3.80 -15.52
N ILE A 134 13.21 -2.68 -14.84
CA ILE A 134 12.55 -1.41 -15.13
C ILE A 134 13.15 -0.83 -16.42
N ASP A 135 12.32 -0.71 -17.46
CA ASP A 135 12.66 -0.09 -18.75
C ASP A 135 12.76 1.45 -18.64
N ALA A 136 13.81 1.90 -17.95
CA ALA A 136 14.17 3.30 -17.76
C ALA A 136 15.68 3.44 -17.45
N GLU A 137 16.26 4.58 -17.79
CA GLU A 137 17.66 4.88 -17.50
C GLU A 137 17.93 5.04 -15.99
N PRO A 138 19.15 4.76 -15.50
CA PRO A 138 19.53 5.06 -14.13
C PRO A 138 19.32 6.54 -13.79
N GLY A 139 18.82 6.86 -12.60
CA GLY A 139 18.63 8.26 -12.17
C GLY A 139 17.54 9.01 -12.93
N SER A 140 16.52 8.33 -13.43
CA SER A 140 15.42 8.96 -14.18
C SER A 140 14.35 9.59 -13.29
N PHE A 141 14.12 9.07 -12.09
CA PHE A 141 12.96 9.45 -11.26
C PHE A 141 13.34 10.12 -9.94
N ASP A 142 12.60 11.14 -9.56
CA ASP A 142 12.68 11.78 -8.23
C ASP A 142 11.86 11.00 -7.20
N PHE A 143 10.77 10.35 -7.63
CA PHE A 143 9.91 9.52 -6.79
C PHE A 143 9.62 8.17 -7.46
N LEU A 144 9.66 7.10 -6.66
CA LEU A 144 9.13 5.79 -7.01
C LEU A 144 8.10 5.37 -5.96
N ILE A 145 6.91 4.99 -6.40
CA ILE A 145 5.82 4.53 -5.53
C ILE A 145 5.45 3.11 -5.93
N ALA A 146 5.45 2.21 -4.96
CA ALA A 146 5.10 0.81 -5.13
C ALA A 146 4.46 0.28 -3.84
N ASN A 147 3.18 0.57 -3.68
CA ASN A 147 2.41 0.11 -2.54
C ASN A 147 1.83 -1.27 -2.82
N HIS A 148 2.10 -2.22 -1.95
CA HIS A 148 1.59 -3.58 -2.01
C HIS A 148 1.95 -4.31 -3.30
N VAL A 149 3.19 -4.12 -3.73
CA VAL A 149 3.75 -4.73 -4.93
C VAL A 149 4.82 -5.77 -4.56
N LEU A 150 5.73 -5.40 -3.65
CA LEU A 150 6.92 -6.19 -3.38
C LEU A 150 6.61 -7.59 -2.82
N GLU A 151 5.49 -7.79 -2.12
CA GLU A 151 5.06 -9.10 -1.63
C GLU A 151 4.68 -10.10 -2.74
N HIS A 152 4.44 -9.60 -3.96
CA HIS A 152 4.10 -10.39 -5.15
C HIS A 152 5.29 -10.63 -6.09
N VAL A 153 6.38 -9.87 -5.94
CA VAL A 153 7.54 -9.94 -6.85
C VAL A 153 8.36 -11.20 -6.58
N ALA A 154 8.70 -12.00 -7.59
CA ALA A 154 9.45 -13.25 -7.38
C ALA A 154 10.81 -13.04 -6.67
N ASP A 155 11.58 -12.02 -7.07
CA ASP A 155 12.84 -11.61 -6.41
C ASP A 155 12.77 -10.13 -6.03
N ASP A 156 12.40 -9.84 -4.78
CA ASP A 156 12.35 -8.47 -4.28
C ASP A 156 13.73 -7.82 -4.18
N ARG A 157 14.80 -8.59 -3.99
CA ARG A 157 16.16 -8.03 -3.94
C ARG A 157 16.53 -7.46 -5.30
N ARG A 158 16.21 -8.17 -6.37
CA ARG A 158 16.39 -7.68 -7.74
C ARG A 158 15.53 -6.44 -8.01
N ALA A 159 14.26 -6.45 -7.60
CA ALA A 159 13.39 -5.28 -7.73
C ALA A 159 13.91 -4.07 -6.95
N LEU A 160 14.38 -4.25 -5.72
CA LEU A 160 14.95 -3.19 -4.90
C LEU A 160 16.24 -2.61 -5.50
N GLN A 161 17.05 -3.41 -6.19
CA GLN A 161 18.20 -2.93 -6.97
C GLN A 161 17.76 -2.05 -8.14
N GLU A 162 16.70 -2.42 -8.84
CA GLU A 162 16.13 -1.61 -9.92
C GLU A 162 15.53 -0.30 -9.39
N VAL A 163 14.79 -0.36 -8.27
CA VAL A 163 14.29 0.83 -7.56
C VAL A 163 15.45 1.79 -7.24
N TYR A 164 16.54 1.27 -6.64
CA TYR A 164 17.72 2.09 -6.36
C TYR A 164 18.36 2.64 -7.64
N ARG A 165 18.47 1.83 -8.71
CA ARG A 165 19.08 2.23 -9.98
C ARG A 165 18.34 3.41 -10.62
N VAL A 166 17.02 3.34 -10.73
CA VAL A 166 16.21 4.33 -11.46
C VAL A 166 15.95 5.61 -10.68
N LEU A 167 16.10 5.60 -9.35
CA LEU A 167 16.02 6.81 -8.54
C LEU A 167 17.23 7.73 -8.77
N LYS A 168 16.98 9.03 -8.84
CA LYS A 168 18.00 10.09 -8.76
C LYS A 168 18.66 10.08 -7.38
N PRO A 169 19.93 10.53 -7.25
CA PRO A 169 20.48 10.86 -5.93
C PRO A 169 19.55 11.82 -5.17
N GLY A 170 19.23 11.49 -3.92
CA GLY A 170 18.24 12.21 -3.11
C GLY A 170 16.76 11.90 -3.44
N GLY A 171 16.49 11.05 -4.43
CA GLY A 171 15.14 10.62 -4.79
C GLY A 171 14.51 9.71 -3.72
N HIS A 172 13.17 9.71 -3.66
CA HIS A 172 12.40 8.99 -2.64
C HIS A 172 11.73 7.73 -3.21
N ALA A 173 11.71 6.66 -2.42
CA ALA A 173 10.93 5.46 -2.67
C ALA A 173 9.85 5.31 -1.59
N ILE A 174 8.60 5.09 -2.00
CA ILE A 174 7.50 4.71 -1.11
C ILE A 174 7.15 3.26 -1.43
N LEU A 175 7.41 2.37 -0.48
CA LEU A 175 7.41 0.91 -0.70
C LEU A 175 6.51 0.18 0.32
N GLN A 176 5.27 0.66 0.54
CA GLN A 176 4.38 0.01 1.50
C GLN A 176 4.15 -1.45 1.16
N THR A 177 4.15 -2.35 2.13
CA THR A 177 3.90 -3.78 1.96
C THR A 177 3.57 -4.39 3.33
N PRO A 178 2.72 -5.43 3.43
CA PRO A 178 2.34 -5.97 4.72
C PRO A 178 3.51 -6.72 5.35
N PHE A 179 3.62 -6.64 6.67
CA PHE A 179 4.68 -7.31 7.43
C PHE A 179 4.16 -7.88 8.75
N ALA A 180 4.76 -8.97 9.20
CA ALA A 180 4.49 -9.61 10.48
C ALA A 180 5.43 -9.05 11.57
N ARG A 181 4.86 -8.35 12.57
CA ARG A 181 5.65 -7.76 13.67
C ARG A 181 6.40 -8.79 14.50
N LYS A 182 5.83 -9.99 14.68
CA LYS A 182 6.42 -11.07 15.48
C LYS A 182 7.37 -11.97 14.68
N LEU A 183 7.39 -11.85 13.35
CA LEU A 183 8.29 -12.62 12.50
C LEU A 183 9.63 -11.90 12.43
N HIS A 184 10.70 -12.47 12.99
CA HIS A 184 12.00 -11.78 13.06
C HIS A 184 12.63 -11.56 11.68
N ALA A 185 12.53 -12.56 10.79
CA ALA A 185 13.13 -12.54 9.47
C ALA A 185 12.09 -12.87 8.40
N THR A 186 12.16 -12.18 7.27
CA THR A 186 11.28 -12.37 6.13
C THR A 186 11.30 -13.83 5.69
N TRP A 187 10.12 -14.43 5.55
CA TRP A 187 9.93 -15.82 5.22
C TRP A 187 9.42 -15.97 3.80
N GLU A 188 10.12 -16.77 3.00
CA GLU A 188 9.75 -17.18 1.66
C GLU A 188 10.25 -18.60 1.39
N ASP A 189 9.46 -19.40 0.68
CA ASP A 189 9.78 -20.76 0.24
C ASP A 189 9.13 -21.03 -1.12
N GLN A 190 9.93 -21.47 -2.10
CA GLN A 190 9.49 -21.71 -3.49
C GLN A 190 8.58 -22.94 -3.61
N GLY A 191 8.61 -23.87 -2.64
CA GLY A 191 7.70 -25.00 -2.58
C GLY A 191 6.27 -24.60 -2.21
N ILE A 192 6.06 -23.42 -1.62
CA ILE A 192 4.74 -22.84 -1.32
C ILE A 192 4.23 -22.14 -2.59
N ALA A 193 3.88 -22.95 -3.59
CA ALA A 193 3.51 -22.49 -4.92
C ALA A 193 2.00 -22.44 -5.17
N ASP A 194 1.19 -23.19 -4.40
CA ASP A 194 -0.26 -23.22 -4.58
C ASP A 194 -0.96 -22.10 -3.79
N ASP A 195 -2.05 -21.56 -4.38
CA ASP A 195 -2.84 -20.46 -3.84
C ASP A 195 -3.30 -20.68 -2.40
N LYS A 196 -3.64 -21.91 -2.02
CA LYS A 196 -4.14 -22.22 -0.68
C LYS A 196 -3.00 -22.23 0.34
N ALA A 197 -1.86 -22.83 -0.01
CA ALA A 197 -0.68 -22.79 0.84
C ALA A 197 -0.14 -21.37 0.99
N ARG A 198 -0.09 -20.59 -0.10
CA ARG A 198 0.26 -19.15 -0.06
C ARG A 198 -0.69 -18.35 0.81
N LEU A 199 -2.00 -18.59 0.70
CA LEU A 199 -2.96 -17.96 1.61
C LEU A 199 -2.64 -18.29 3.07
N GLN A 200 -2.35 -19.55 3.42
CA GLN A 200 -2.00 -19.91 4.81
C GLN A 200 -0.65 -19.34 5.27
N ALA A 201 0.35 -19.35 4.40
CA ALA A 201 1.73 -18.98 4.72
C ALA A 201 1.94 -17.46 4.71
N TYR A 202 1.35 -16.76 3.74
CA TYR A 202 1.66 -15.37 3.41
C TYR A 202 0.45 -14.44 3.50
N GLY A 203 -0.73 -14.98 3.81
CA GLY A 203 -1.94 -14.20 4.07
C GLY A 203 -2.77 -13.86 2.84
N GLN A 204 -2.23 -14.07 1.64
CA GLN A 204 -2.93 -13.90 0.36
C GLN A 204 -2.44 -14.94 -0.65
N ALA A 205 -3.31 -15.34 -1.57
CA ALA A 205 -3.06 -16.45 -2.51
C ALA A 205 -1.92 -16.17 -3.51
N ASP A 206 -1.68 -14.91 -3.81
CA ASP A 206 -0.71 -14.42 -4.79
C ASP A 206 0.52 -13.75 -4.15
N HIS A 207 0.63 -13.78 -2.82
CA HIS A 207 1.88 -13.41 -2.15
C HIS A 207 2.90 -14.54 -2.31
N VAL A 208 4.16 -14.19 -2.46
CA VAL A 208 5.28 -15.16 -2.53
C VAL A 208 6.16 -15.15 -1.28
N ARG A 209 5.86 -14.25 -0.34
CA ARG A 209 6.59 -14.09 0.93
C ARG A 209 5.74 -13.43 2.01
N LEU A 210 6.15 -13.59 3.25
CA LEU A 210 5.70 -12.81 4.39
C LEU A 210 6.88 -12.00 4.95
N TYR A 211 6.83 -10.68 4.81
CA TYR A 211 7.85 -9.80 5.38
C TYR A 211 7.85 -9.87 6.91
N GLY A 212 9.04 -9.91 7.50
CA GLY A 212 9.23 -9.84 8.95
C GLY A 212 9.61 -8.44 9.42
N SER A 213 9.93 -8.33 10.71
CA SER A 213 10.48 -7.12 11.33
C SER A 213 11.84 -6.69 10.76
N ASP A 214 12.50 -7.56 9.97
CA ASP A 214 13.73 -7.24 9.25
C ASP A 214 13.51 -6.42 7.96
N ILE A 215 12.27 -6.12 7.59
CA ILE A 215 11.90 -5.49 6.31
C ILE A 215 12.73 -4.24 5.98
N PHE A 216 12.87 -3.29 6.92
CA PHE A 216 13.66 -2.08 6.68
C PHE A 216 15.14 -2.37 6.45
N LYS A 217 15.70 -3.34 7.18
CA LYS A 217 17.08 -3.80 6.98
C LYS A 217 17.23 -4.47 5.61
N ARG A 218 16.26 -5.30 5.21
CA ARG A 218 16.24 -5.96 3.91
C ARG A 218 16.19 -4.95 2.77
N PHE A 219 15.33 -3.93 2.87
CA PHE A 219 15.20 -2.91 1.83
C PHE A 219 16.43 -2.00 1.79
N ALA A 220 17.00 -1.67 2.95
CA ALA A 220 18.22 -0.88 3.03
C ALA A 220 19.45 -1.58 2.42
N ALA A 221 19.45 -2.91 2.31
CA ALA A 221 20.54 -3.67 1.72
C ALA A 221 20.76 -3.37 0.21
N SER A 222 19.79 -2.74 -0.48
CA SER A 222 19.97 -2.26 -1.86
C SER A 222 20.69 -0.91 -1.96
N GLY A 223 20.99 -0.26 -0.84
CA GLY A 223 21.59 1.08 -0.78
C GLY A 223 20.58 2.20 -0.47
N LEU A 224 19.29 1.85 -0.34
CA LEU A 224 18.26 2.78 0.12
C LEU A 224 18.44 3.11 1.61
N GLU A 225 18.27 4.37 1.97
CA GLU A 225 18.26 4.85 3.35
C GLU A 225 16.81 4.87 3.87
N PRO A 226 16.47 4.16 4.96
CA PRO A 226 15.14 4.21 5.53
C PRO A 226 14.91 5.56 6.22
N LEU A 227 13.83 6.24 5.83
CA LEU A 227 13.28 7.42 6.50
C LEU A 227 11.92 7.06 7.13
N ALA A 228 11.81 5.85 7.67
CA ALA A 228 10.55 5.31 8.14
C ALA A 228 10.00 6.14 9.30
N TYR A 229 8.72 6.50 9.20
CA TYR A 229 8.00 7.19 10.28
C TYR A 229 6.90 6.29 10.82
N LEU A 230 6.75 6.23 12.13
CA LEU A 230 5.58 5.63 12.75
C LEU A 230 4.36 6.48 12.44
N HIS A 231 3.19 5.83 12.39
CA HIS A 231 1.91 6.53 12.28
C HIS A 231 1.79 7.64 13.33
N SER A 232 2.13 7.33 14.59
CA SER A 232 2.05 8.27 15.71
C SER A 232 2.97 9.48 15.59
N GLU A 233 4.01 9.43 14.76
CA GLU A 233 4.93 10.56 14.55
C GLU A 233 4.41 11.53 13.51
N LEU A 234 3.81 11.02 12.42
CA LEU A 234 3.26 11.86 11.34
C LEU A 234 1.80 12.24 11.54
N LEU A 235 1.04 11.44 12.28
CA LEU A 235 -0.41 11.58 12.43
C LEU A 235 -0.83 11.47 13.91
N PRO A 236 -0.17 12.17 14.86
CA PRO A 236 -0.38 11.98 16.30
C PRO A 236 -1.82 12.19 16.77
N ASP A 237 -2.53 13.14 16.17
CA ASP A 237 -3.91 13.51 16.53
C ASP A 237 -4.97 12.85 15.64
N THR A 238 -4.58 11.88 14.81
CA THR A 238 -5.49 11.24 13.87
C THR A 238 -6.23 10.08 14.52
N ASP A 239 -7.56 10.16 14.55
CA ASP A 239 -8.40 9.04 14.94
C ASP A 239 -8.51 8.01 13.80
N ALA A 240 -7.81 6.88 13.96
CA ALA A 240 -7.73 5.82 12.95
C ALA A 240 -9.10 5.21 12.61
N ASP A 241 -10.00 5.11 13.59
CA ASP A 241 -11.34 4.56 13.44
C ASP A 241 -12.24 5.48 12.58
N THR A 242 -12.15 6.80 12.77
CA THR A 242 -12.84 7.82 11.97
C THR A 242 -12.44 7.78 10.51
N HIS A 243 -11.15 7.64 10.24
CA HIS A 243 -10.61 7.64 8.88
C HIS A 243 -10.55 6.26 8.23
N GLY A 244 -10.75 5.20 9.01
CA GLY A 244 -10.66 3.82 8.54
C GLY A 244 -9.28 3.53 7.99
N ILE A 245 -8.26 3.69 8.81
CA ILE A 245 -6.85 3.47 8.49
C ILE A 245 -6.23 2.58 9.58
N ASN A 246 -5.11 1.93 9.27
CA ASN A 246 -4.41 1.09 10.23
C ASN A 246 -3.26 1.87 10.91
N GLN A 247 -3.45 2.29 12.16
CA GLN A 247 -2.43 3.02 12.92
C GLN A 247 -1.17 2.21 13.27
N ASP A 248 -1.21 0.88 13.14
CA ASP A 248 -0.02 0.05 13.35
C ASP A 248 0.93 0.08 12.13
N GLU A 249 0.46 0.55 10.98
CA GLU A 249 1.23 0.63 9.74
C GLU A 249 2.12 1.89 9.71
N PRO A 250 3.46 1.74 9.71
CA PRO A 250 4.37 2.87 9.51
C PRO A 250 4.33 3.38 8.07
N PHE A 251 4.88 4.57 7.83
CA PHE A 251 5.13 5.08 6.49
C PHE A 251 6.47 4.56 5.96
N PHE A 252 6.43 3.67 4.96
CA PHE A 252 7.62 3.05 4.36
C PHE A 252 8.27 3.98 3.35
N LEU A 253 8.89 5.04 3.86
CA LEU A 253 9.66 5.99 3.08
C LEU A 253 11.15 5.63 3.08
N PHE A 254 11.75 5.65 1.91
CA PHE A 254 13.18 5.46 1.72
C PHE A 254 13.74 6.56 0.81
N ARG A 255 15.05 6.77 0.88
CA ARG A 255 15.75 7.73 0.05
C ARG A 255 17.02 7.12 -0.55
N LYS A 256 17.32 7.44 -1.81
CA LYS A 256 18.64 7.17 -2.38
C LYS A 256 19.63 8.20 -1.87
N LYS A 257 20.76 7.76 -1.32
CA LYS A 257 21.82 8.68 -0.84
C LYS A 257 22.28 9.63 -1.96
N LEU A 258 22.66 10.84 -1.57
CA LEU A 258 23.22 11.88 -2.45
C LEU A 258 24.53 11.42 -3.10
#